data_AF-A0A1V6YN63-F1
#
_entry.id   AF-A0A1V6YN63-F1
#
_cell.length_a   1.000
_cell.length_b   1.000
_cell.length_c   1.000
_cell.angle_alpha   90.00
_cell.angle_beta   90.00
_cell.angle_gamma   90.00
#
_symmetry.space_group_name_H-M   'P 1'
#
loop_
_entity.id
_entity.type
_entity.pdbx_description
1 polymer ?
#
loop_
_entity_poly.entity_id
_entity_poly.type
_entity_poly.pdbx_seq_one_letter_code
_entity_poly.pdbx_strand_id
1 'polypeptide(L)' 'MASNTSLSAVYTAPQATETFEHSLVPKLQDQINVLLTERMEEDKKMQGQLSAQEAKEEENYGEEVVEDDA' A
#
# COMPACT_ATOMS: atom_id res chain seq x y z
N MET A 1 3.96 16.65 14.94
CA MET A 1 5.38 17.03 14.83
C MET A 1 6.17 15.74 14.66
N ALA A 2 6.60 15.40 13.44
CA ALA A 2 7.39 14.19 13.20
C ALA A 2 8.81 14.41 13.75
N SER A 3 9.25 13.54 14.65
CA SER A 3 10.60 13.57 15.20
C SER A 3 11.59 13.18 14.10
N ASN A 4 12.31 14.16 13.53
CA ASN A 4 13.40 13.88 12.60
C ASN A 4 14.52 13.18 13.37
N THR A 5 14.52 11.85 13.30
CA THR A 5 15.50 11.01 13.97
C THR A 5 16.66 10.81 13.00
N SER A 6 17.71 11.63 13.14
CA SER A 6 18.96 11.48 12.40
C SER A 6 20.04 10.96 13.34
N LEU A 7 20.84 10.00 12.84
CA LEU A 7 22.07 9.56 13.47
C LEU A 7 23.20 10.45 12.94
N SER A 8 23.92 11.12 13.84
CA SER A 8 25.16 11.83 13.50
C SER A 8 26.34 11.15 14.19
N ALA A 9 27.42 10.99 13.45
CA ALA A 9 28.69 10.52 13.98
C ALA A 9 29.81 11.42 13.47
N VAL A 10 30.72 11.81 14.36
CA VAL A 10 31.90 12.61 14.01
C VAL A 10 33.13 11.75 14.30
N TYR A 11 33.93 11.52 13.26
CA TYR A 11 35.22 10.87 13.39
C TYR A 11 36.32 11.93 13.26
N THR A 12 37.18 12.02 14.28
CA THR A 12 38.29 12.96 14.30
C THR A 12 39.60 12.20 14.44
N ALA A 13 40.48 12.37 13.45
CA ALA A 13 41.85 11.92 13.45
C ALA A 13 42.80 13.14 13.30
N PRO A 14 44.10 13.02 13.65
CA PRO A 14 45.04 14.15 13.63
C PRO A 14 45.18 14.89 12.29
N GLN A 15 44.75 14.27 11.18
CA GLN A 15 44.87 14.80 9.82
C GLN A 15 43.51 15.00 9.13
N ALA A 16 42.40 14.53 9.72
CA ALA A 16 41.08 14.56 9.07
C ALA A 16 39.93 14.53 10.08
N THR A 17 38.90 15.30 9.79
CA THR A 17 37.61 15.23 10.48
C THR A 17 36.55 14.88 9.44
N GLU A 18 35.81 13.80 9.68
CA GLU A 18 34.68 13.40 8.85
C GLU A 18 33.41 13.35 9.67
N THR A 19 32.33 13.84 9.07
CA THR A 19 30.99 13.81 9.63
C THR A 19 30.13 12.87 8.81
N PHE A 20 29.49 11.93 9.48
CA PHE A 20 28.51 11.03 8.91
C PHE A 20 27.12 11.40 9.43
N GLU A 21 26.19 11.63 8.51
CA GLU A 21 24.78 11.84 8.83
C GLU A 21 23.91 10.80 8.12
N HIS A 22 23.05 10.14 8.88
CA HIS A 22 22.09 9.17 8.35
C HIS A 22 20.69 9.46 8.86
N SER A 23 19.76 9.72 7.93
CA SER A 23 18.34 9.93 8.23
C SER A 23 17.60 8.60 8.28
N LEU A 24 16.97 8.27 9.41
CA LEU A 24 16.25 7.00 9.60
C LEU A 24 14.81 7.05 9.09
N VAL A 25 14.23 8.24 9.02
CA VAL A 25 12.82 8.46 8.69
C VAL A 25 12.45 8.18 7.22
N PRO A 26 13.27 8.55 6.21
CA PRO A 26 12.88 8.41 4.80
C PRO A 26 12.59 6.96 4.40
N LYS A 27 13.45 6.03 4.80
CA LYS A 27 13.30 4.61 4.44
C LYS A 27 12.05 3.99 5.06
N LEU A 28 11.75 4.33 6.31
CA LEU A 28 10.53 3.85 6.98
C LEU A 28 9.27 4.49 6.36
N GLN A 29 9.34 5.77 6.02
CA GLN A 29 8.24 6.47 5.36
C GLN A 29 7.94 5.86 4.00
N ASP A 30 8.96 5.52 3.21
CA ASP A 30 8.78 4.87 1.91
C ASP A 30 8.09 3.50 2.06
N GLN A 31 8.51 2.70 3.04
CA GLN A 31 7.87 1.41 3.35
C GLN A 31 6.40 1.56 3.74
N ILE A 32 6.08 2.56 4.56
CA ILE A 32 4.70 2.87 4.96
C ILE A 32 3.87 3.27 3.75
N ASN A 33 4.41 4.13 2.88
CA ASN A 33 3.71 4.60 1.69
C ASN A 33 3.39 3.44 0.74
N VAL A 34 4.36 2.57 0.47
CA VAL A 34 4.16 1.37 -0.37
C VAL A 34 3.06 0.48 0.20
N LEU A 35 3.14 0.16 1.50
CA LEU A 35 2.15 -0.69 2.16
C LEU A 35 0.73 -0.11 2.08
N LEU A 36 0.58 1.20 2.30
CA LEU A 36 -0.72 1.86 2.24
C LEU A 36 -1.26 1.89 0.81
N THR A 37 -0.42 2.16 -0.19
CA THR A 37 -0.83 2.14 -1.60
C THR A 37 -1.29 0.75 -2.03
N GLU A 38 -0.55 -0.31 -1.69
CA GLU A 38 -0.93 -1.69 -2.00
C GLU A 38 -2.31 -2.05 -1.41
N ARG A 39 -2.55 -1.70 -0.14
CA ARG A 39 -3.85 -1.94 0.51
C ARG A 39 -4.99 -1.15 -0.12
N MET A 40 -4.76 0.11 -0.47
CA MET A 40 -5.77 0.92 -1.16
C MET A 40 -6.13 0.35 -2.53
N GLU A 41 -5.14 -0.19 -3.26
CA GLU A 41 -5.37 -0.83 -4.55
C GLU A 41 -6.14 -2.16 -4.41
N GLU A 42 -5.82 -2.98 -3.41
CA GLU A 42 -6.59 -4.18 -3.08
C GLU A 42 -8.05 -3.85 -2.72
N ASP A 43 -8.27 -2.88 -1.83
CA ASP A 43 -9.61 -2.46 -1.42
C ASP A 43 -10.43 -1.96 -2.62
N LYS A 44 -9.82 -1.13 -3.47
CA LYS A 44 -10.48 -0.64 -4.69
C LYS A 44 -10.82 -1.76 -5.67
N LYS A 45 -9.94 -2.76 -5.80
CA LYS A 45 -10.17 -3.93 -6.65
C LYS A 45 -11.31 -4.80 -6.12
N MET A 46 -11.33 -5.08 -4.81
CA MET A 46 -12.41 -5.84 -4.17
C MET A 46 -13.75 -5.11 -4.31
N GLN A 47 -13.76 -3.81 -4.11
CA GLN A 47 -14.96 -2.99 -4.29
C GLN A 47 -15.46 -3.04 -5.75
N GLY A 48 -14.56 -2.96 -6.73
CA GLY A 48 -14.89 -3.12 -8.14
C GLY A 48 -15.46 -4.51 -8.46
N GLN A 49 -14.90 -5.58 -7.89
CA GLN A 49 -15.42 -6.94 -8.09
C GLN A 49 -16.82 -7.13 -7.50
N LEU A 50 -17.07 -6.64 -6.29
CA LEU A 50 -18.40 -6.67 -5.67
C LEU A 50 -19.43 -5.95 -6.55
N SER A 51 -19.11 -4.75 -7.04
CA SER A 51 -20.03 -4.01 -7.91
C SER A 51 -20.30 -4.71 -9.25
N ALA A 52 -19.30 -5.38 -9.82
CA ALA A 52 -19.47 -6.12 -11.08
C ALA A 52 -20.30 -7.39 -10.88
N GLN A 53 -20.18 -8.03 -9.71
CA GLN A 53 -20.96 -9.19 -9.35
C GLN A 53 -22.42 -8.83 -9.09
N GLU A 54 -22.69 -7.76 -8.33
CA GLU A 54 -24.04 -7.25 -8.10
C GLU A 54 -24.73 -6.88 -9.41
N ALA A 55 -24.04 -6.17 -10.32
CA ALA A 55 -24.60 -5.82 -11.63
C ALA A 55 -24.96 -7.07 -12.47
N LYS A 56 -24.12 -8.12 -12.42
CA LYS A 56 -24.38 -9.38 -13.11
C LYS A 56 -25.57 -10.14 -12.50
N GLU A 57 -25.70 -10.12 -11.17
CA GLU A 57 -26.82 -10.74 -10.46
C GLU A 57 -28.14 -10.01 -10.74
N GLU A 58 -28.12 -8.68 -10.89
CA GLU A 58 -29.28 -7.87 -11.30
C GLU A 58 -29.69 -8.13 -12.75
N GLU A 59 -28.75 -8.25 -13.69
CA GLU A 59 -29.04 -8.59 -15.10
C GLU A 59 -29.72 -9.95 -15.24
N ASN A 60 -29.42 -10.89 -14.34
CA ASN A 60 -29.99 -12.24 -14.33
C ASN A 60 -31.34 -12.33 -13.59
N TYR A 61 -31.85 -11.22 -13.05
CA TYR A 61 -33.09 -11.16 -12.28
C TYR A 61 -34.31 -11.11 -13.22
N GLY A 62 -34.78 -12.28 -13.67
CA GLY A 62 -35.96 -12.40 -14.54
C GLY A 62 -35.85 -13.48 -15.63
N GLU A 63 -34.69 -14.13 -15.75
CA GLU A 63 -34.53 -15.32 -16.57
C GLU A 63 -34.88 -16.55 -15.72
N GLU A 64 -36.02 -17.20 -15.98
CA GLU A 64 -36.30 -18.48 -15.35
C GLU A 64 -35.25 -19.48 -15.85
N VAL A 65 -34.41 -20.00 -14.96
CA VAL A 65 -33.58 -21.17 -15.24
C VAL A 65 -34.54 -22.34 -15.35
N VAL A 66 -35.13 -22.51 -16.53
CA VAL A 66 -35.86 -23.72 -16.86
C VAL A 66 -34.79 -24.81 -17.03
N GLU A 67 -34.53 -25.56 -15.95
CA GLU A 67 -33.80 -26.81 -16.09
C GLU A 67 -34.67 -27.72 -16.97
N ASP A 68 -34.25 -27.98 -18.20
CA ASP A 68 -34.89 -28.96 -19.07
C ASP A 68 -34.79 -30.34 -18.39
N ASP A 69 -35.85 -30.73 -17.67
CA ASP A 69 -36.02 -32.09 -17.15
C ASP A 69 -36.03 -33.08 -18.34
N ALA A 70 -35.00 -33.95 -18.37
CA ALA A 70 -34.79 -34.98 -19.39
C ALA A 70 -35.55 -36.29 -19.09
#